data_AF-A0A1C4TQ08-F1
#
_entry.id   AF-A0A1C4TQ08-F1
#
_cell.length_a   1.000
_cell.length_b   1.000
_cell.length_c   1.000
_cell.angle_alpha   90.00
_cell.angle_beta   90.00
_cell.angle_gamma   90.00
#
_symmetry.space_group_name_H-M   'P 1'
#
loop_
_entity.id
_entity.type
_entity.pdbx_description
1 polymer ?
#
loop_
_entity_poly.entity_id
_entity_poly.type
_entity_poly.pdbx_seq_one_letter_code
_entity_poly.pdbx_strand_id
1 'polypeptide(L)'
;MLIDIRANQVLSTFGLTGVTYFPRPTSSRMHPGTASFLATVGLPSNKLFSTKLDLDSPNQLECRPSLQATFDTDGAVLPEGAEQWEVLGEFQYATVALDPQTGRIYSFAEGEEFCIPMHQDVSSLVHTLTVVETGLAELKNAPPQRRPSTRRSGRGSPRDHHPARRDAVCQRGRRMEQVLRRDRPRHVGLMRCGRPLSSHVGGSRRGTGHS
;
A
#
# COMPACT_ATOMS: atom_id res chain seq x y z
N MET A 1 -21.18 6.00 2.60
CA MET A 1 -20.35 5.55 1.47
C MET A 1 -20.80 6.32 0.26
N LEU A 2 -19.86 6.81 -0.55
CA LEU A 2 -20.10 7.66 -1.71
C LEU A 2 -20.53 6.86 -2.94
N ILE A 3 -19.98 5.66 -3.12
CA ILE A 3 -20.24 4.81 -4.29
C ILE A 3 -20.83 3.48 -3.82
N ASP A 4 -21.92 3.05 -4.45
CA ASP A 4 -22.52 1.73 -4.19
C ASP A 4 -21.70 0.64 -4.88
N ILE A 5 -20.98 -0.16 -4.09
CA ILE A 5 -20.21 -1.32 -4.55
C ILE A 5 -20.60 -2.53 -3.73
N ARG A 6 -20.85 -3.63 -4.45
CA ARG A 6 -21.22 -4.91 -3.86
C ARG A 6 -20.05 -5.87 -3.87
N ALA A 7 -19.99 -6.73 -2.85
CA ALA A 7 -18.94 -7.74 -2.71
C ALA A 7 -18.85 -8.66 -3.94
N ASN A 8 -19.99 -9.09 -4.49
CA ASN A 8 -20.02 -9.97 -5.67
C ASN A 8 -19.37 -9.32 -6.91
N GLN A 9 -19.52 -8.01 -7.10
CA GLN A 9 -18.88 -7.27 -8.18
C GLN A 9 -17.36 -7.29 -8.00
N VAL A 10 -16.85 -6.95 -6.81
CA VAL A 10 -15.41 -6.95 -6.52
C VAL A 10 -14.83 -8.37 -6.67
N LEU A 11 -15.51 -9.37 -6.13
CA LEU A 11 -15.08 -10.77 -6.24
C LEU A 11 -15.07 -11.28 -7.69
N SER A 12 -16.00 -10.83 -8.54
CA SER A 12 -15.99 -11.19 -9.96
C SER A 12 -14.81 -10.60 -10.73
N THR A 13 -14.28 -9.45 -10.28
CA THR A 13 -13.14 -8.77 -10.91
C THR A 13 -11.80 -9.26 -10.39
N PHE A 14 -11.66 -9.44 -9.07
CA PHE A 14 -10.36 -9.73 -8.42
C PHE A 14 -10.21 -11.19 -7.98
N GLY A 15 -11.29 -11.96 -7.97
CA GLY A 15 -11.32 -13.32 -7.43
C GLY A 15 -11.31 -13.36 -5.91
N LEU A 16 -11.51 -14.57 -5.35
CA LEU A 16 -11.61 -14.78 -3.89
C LEU A 16 -10.31 -14.47 -3.15
N THR A 17 -9.15 -14.72 -3.78
CA THR A 17 -7.83 -14.49 -3.17
C THR A 17 -7.34 -13.06 -3.38
N GLY A 18 -8.00 -12.29 -4.24
CA GLY A 18 -7.63 -10.91 -4.55
C GLY A 18 -8.27 -9.87 -3.64
N VAL A 19 -9.07 -10.28 -2.65
CA VAL A 19 -9.81 -9.38 -1.75
C VAL A 19 -9.46 -9.69 -0.30
N THR A 20 -9.03 -8.68 0.43
CA THR A 20 -8.70 -8.75 1.85
C THR A 20 -9.83 -8.16 2.68
N TYR A 21 -10.36 -8.94 3.62
CA TYR A 21 -11.44 -8.52 4.51
C TYR A 21 -10.89 -8.11 5.87
N PHE A 22 -11.47 -7.06 6.44
CA PHE A 22 -11.07 -6.54 7.74
C PHE A 22 -12.15 -6.89 8.75
N PRO A 23 -11.94 -7.86 9.65
CA PRO A 23 -12.91 -8.15 10.69
C PRO A 23 -13.15 -6.89 11.54
N ARG A 24 -14.38 -6.71 12.04
CA ARG A 24 -14.74 -5.61 12.93
C ARG A 24 -14.33 -5.97 14.36
N PRO A 25 -13.25 -5.40 14.94
CA PRO A 25 -13.08 -5.49 16.37
C PRO A 25 -14.18 -4.69 17.06
N THR A 26 -14.70 -5.22 18.16
CA THR A 26 -15.79 -4.63 18.98
C THR A 26 -15.45 -3.24 19.54
N SER A 27 -14.18 -2.84 19.51
CA SER A 27 -13.63 -1.57 20.01
C SER A 27 -13.10 -0.65 18.90
N SER A 28 -13.42 -0.88 17.62
CA SER A 28 -12.79 -0.13 16.52
C SER A 28 -13.06 1.37 16.62
N ARG A 29 -12.01 2.19 16.78
CA ARG A 29 -12.04 3.66 16.65
C ARG A 29 -12.29 4.14 15.22
N MET A 30 -12.64 3.21 14.32
CA MET A 30 -12.82 3.43 12.89
C MET A 30 -14.24 3.91 12.59
N HIS A 31 -14.32 4.81 11.61
CA HIS A 31 -15.56 5.31 11.05
C HIS A 31 -16.52 4.14 10.72
N PRO A 32 -17.75 4.11 11.28
CA PRO A 32 -18.60 2.92 11.24
C PRO A 32 -18.92 2.40 9.85
N GLY A 33 -19.09 3.32 8.90
CA GLY A 33 -19.34 2.98 7.50
C GLY A 33 -18.12 2.34 6.83
N THR A 34 -16.93 2.83 7.14
CA THR A 34 -15.67 2.29 6.61
C THR A 34 -15.41 0.89 7.18
N ALA A 35 -15.59 0.71 8.49
CA ALA A 35 -15.47 -0.59 9.13
C ALA A 35 -16.48 -1.61 8.58
N SER A 36 -17.73 -1.18 8.34
CA SER A 36 -18.74 -2.05 7.71
C SER A 36 -18.34 -2.44 6.29
N PHE A 37 -17.88 -1.49 5.49
CA PHE A 37 -17.51 -1.73 4.09
C PHE A 37 -16.32 -2.69 3.98
N LEU A 38 -15.25 -2.48 4.76
CA LEU A 38 -14.08 -3.36 4.75
C LEU A 38 -14.38 -4.77 5.28
N ALA A 39 -15.40 -4.92 6.13
CA ALA A 39 -15.84 -6.23 6.62
C ALA A 39 -16.74 -6.98 5.62
N THR A 40 -17.54 -6.28 4.81
CA THR A 40 -18.52 -6.91 3.91
C THR A 40 -18.07 -6.98 2.44
N VAL A 41 -17.40 -5.93 1.96
CA VAL A 41 -16.91 -5.82 0.57
C VAL A 41 -15.43 -6.14 0.49
N GLY A 42 -14.65 -5.71 1.50
CA GLY A 42 -13.20 -5.90 1.54
C GLY A 42 -12.43 -4.90 0.67
N LEU A 43 -11.10 -5.02 0.73
CA LEU A 43 -10.16 -4.21 -0.05
C LEU A 43 -9.49 -5.11 -1.10
N PRO A 44 -9.66 -4.82 -2.40
CA PRO A 44 -9.02 -5.60 -3.44
C PRO A 44 -7.53 -5.25 -3.55
N SER A 45 -6.74 -6.23 -3.97
CA SER A 45 -5.34 -6.07 -4.36
C SER A 45 -5.15 -6.46 -5.82
N ASN A 46 -4.24 -5.76 -6.50
CA ASN A 46 -3.83 -6.08 -7.87
C ASN A 46 -2.37 -5.70 -8.10
N LYS A 47 -1.94 -5.68 -9.36
CA LYS A 47 -0.56 -5.33 -9.71
C LYS A 47 -0.16 -3.89 -9.39
N LEU A 48 -1.15 -3.01 -9.20
CA LEU A 48 -0.91 -1.59 -8.94
C LEU A 48 -0.99 -1.29 -7.44
N PHE A 49 -1.89 -1.96 -6.73
CA PHE A 49 -2.16 -1.73 -5.32
C PHE A 49 -2.06 -3.03 -4.53
N SER A 50 -1.22 -3.05 -3.50
CA SER A 50 -1.06 -4.18 -2.58
C SER A 50 -1.61 -3.81 -1.21
N THR A 51 -2.59 -4.57 -0.71
CA THR A 51 -3.13 -4.38 0.64
C THR A 51 -2.09 -4.77 1.68
N LYS A 52 -1.88 -3.94 2.71
CA LYS A 52 -0.88 -4.15 3.76
C LYS A 52 -1.43 -4.79 5.04
N LEU A 53 -2.51 -5.55 4.94
CA LEU A 53 -2.99 -6.37 6.06
C LEU A 53 -2.41 -7.78 5.89
N ASP A 54 -1.33 -8.08 6.61
CA ASP A 54 -0.73 -9.42 6.61
C ASP A 54 -1.57 -10.35 7.49
N LEU A 55 -2.42 -11.15 6.84
CA LEU A 55 -3.23 -12.18 7.49
C LEU A 55 -2.42 -13.43 7.90
N ASP A 56 -1.20 -13.60 7.37
CA ASP A 56 -0.33 -14.76 7.68
C ASP A 56 0.43 -14.58 9.01
N SER A 57 0.42 -13.37 9.56
CA SER A 57 0.96 -13.05 10.87
C SER A 57 -0.18 -13.03 11.91
N PRO A 58 -0.34 -14.06 12.77
CA PRO A 58 -1.41 -14.09 13.78
C PRO A 58 -1.34 -12.91 14.77
N ASN A 59 -0.17 -12.28 14.91
CA ASN A 59 0.03 -11.09 15.73
C ASN A 59 -0.44 -9.77 15.04
N GLN A 60 -0.61 -9.76 13.72
CA GLN A 60 -1.07 -8.60 12.95
C GLN A 60 -2.61 -8.56 12.76
N LEU A 61 -3.32 -9.66 13.05
CA LEU A 61 -4.79 -9.61 13.16
C LEU A 61 -5.26 -8.69 14.29
N GLU A 62 -4.44 -8.52 15.34
CA GLU A 62 -4.68 -7.57 16.42
C GLU A 62 -3.95 -6.23 16.22
N CYS A 63 -2.79 -6.24 15.55
CA CYS A 63 -2.02 -5.05 15.22
C CYS A 63 -2.18 -4.69 13.74
N ARG A 64 -3.19 -3.88 13.42
CA ARG A 64 -3.24 -3.19 12.12
C ARG A 64 -1.96 -2.35 11.96
N PRO A 65 -1.33 -2.33 10.78
CA PRO A 65 -0.13 -1.52 10.58
C PRO A 65 -0.48 -0.05 10.75
N SER A 66 -0.04 0.52 11.86
CA SER A 66 -0.17 1.96 12.12
C SER A 66 0.75 2.71 11.17
N LEU A 67 0.30 3.86 10.68
CA LEU A 67 1.12 4.75 9.88
C LEU A 67 2.37 5.20 10.64
N GLN A 68 2.24 5.47 11.93
CA GLN A 68 3.34 5.85 12.82
C GLN A 68 4.49 4.81 12.81
N ALA A 69 4.20 3.54 13.05
CA ALA A 69 5.23 2.49 13.04
C ALA A 69 5.96 2.37 11.69
N THR A 70 5.25 2.62 10.58
CA THR A 70 5.86 2.64 9.24
C THR A 70 6.85 3.82 9.12
N PHE A 71 6.42 5.02 9.51
CA PHE A 71 7.22 6.24 9.40
C PHE A 71 8.40 6.27 10.39
N ASP A 72 8.24 5.74 11.60
CA ASP A 72 9.30 5.60 12.59
C ASP A 72 10.45 4.71 12.07
N THR A 73 10.12 3.69 11.27
CA THR A 73 11.11 2.79 10.65
C THR A 73 11.91 3.51 9.56
N ASP A 74 11.25 4.37 8.78
CA ASP A 74 11.85 5.10 7.67
C ASP A 74 12.53 6.42 8.10
N GLY A 75 12.38 6.81 9.38
CA GLY A 75 12.91 8.07 9.91
C GLY A 75 12.21 9.32 9.34
N ALA A 76 10.99 9.15 8.83
CA ALA A 76 10.20 10.22 8.21
C ALA A 76 9.35 10.96 9.25
N VAL A 77 9.08 12.25 8.98
CA VAL A 77 8.23 13.07 9.85
C VAL A 77 6.77 12.81 9.50
N LEU A 78 5.97 12.46 10.51
CA LEU A 78 4.55 12.26 10.35
C LEU A 78 3.79 13.59 10.44
N PRO A 79 2.77 13.83 9.59
CA PRO A 79 1.88 14.97 9.77
C PRO A 79 1.20 14.95 11.13
N GLU A 80 1.01 16.12 11.73
CA GLU A 80 0.33 16.26 13.03
C GLU A 80 -1.08 15.66 13.00
N GLY A 81 -1.41 14.80 13.96
CA GLY A 81 -2.72 14.16 14.06
C GLY A 81 -2.88 12.88 13.20
N ALA A 82 -1.84 12.47 12.46
CA ALA A 82 -1.85 11.24 11.67
C ALA A 82 -1.30 10.02 12.41
N GLU A 83 -0.96 10.14 13.70
CA GLU A 83 -0.35 9.08 14.52
C GLU A 83 -1.27 7.85 14.64
N GLN A 84 -2.57 8.07 14.57
CA GLN A 84 -3.60 7.04 14.70
C GLN A 84 -4.10 6.52 13.35
N TRP A 85 -3.51 6.97 12.22
CA TRP A 85 -3.96 6.54 10.90
C TRP A 85 -3.53 5.11 10.61
N GLU A 86 -4.37 4.40 9.86
CA GLU A 86 -4.16 2.99 9.54
C GLU A 86 -3.68 2.85 8.09
N VAL A 87 -2.61 2.08 7.87
CA VAL A 87 -2.15 1.78 6.52
C VAL A 87 -3.08 0.76 5.88
N LEU A 88 -3.66 1.12 4.74
CA LEU A 88 -4.50 0.20 3.95
C LEU A 88 -3.66 -0.62 2.98
N GLY A 89 -2.64 -0.03 2.39
CA GLY A 89 -1.86 -0.64 1.33
C GLY A 89 -0.90 0.33 0.67
N GLU A 90 -0.32 -0.11 -0.42
CA GLU A 90 0.73 0.62 -1.12
C GLU A 90 0.51 0.56 -2.63
N PHE A 91 0.69 1.71 -3.27
CA PHE A 91 1.06 1.80 -4.67
C PHE A 91 2.59 1.75 -4.79
N GLN A 92 3.09 1.54 -6.01
CA GLN A 92 4.53 1.39 -6.29
C GLN A 92 5.44 2.47 -5.66
N TYR A 93 4.95 3.71 -5.52
CA TYR A 93 5.71 4.83 -4.94
C TYR A 93 4.88 5.64 -3.94
N ALA A 94 3.85 5.03 -3.35
CA ALA A 94 3.01 5.74 -2.38
C ALA A 94 2.36 4.80 -1.37
N THR A 95 2.44 5.17 -0.10
CA THR A 95 1.68 4.52 0.97
C THR A 95 0.27 5.10 1.04
N VAL A 96 -0.74 4.25 1.17
CA VAL A 96 -2.13 4.65 1.29
C VAL A 96 -2.60 4.41 2.72
N ALA A 97 -3.05 5.47 3.36
CA ALA A 97 -3.52 5.44 4.73
C ALA A 97 -4.95 5.96 4.86
N LEU A 98 -5.62 5.50 5.91
CA LEU A 98 -6.98 5.84 6.28
C LEU A 98 -6.96 6.64 7.58
N ASP A 99 -7.61 7.79 7.57
CA ASP A 99 -8.00 8.46 8.81
C ASP A 99 -9.20 7.72 9.42
N PRO A 100 -9.05 7.05 10.58
CA PRO A 100 -10.13 6.29 11.19
C PRO A 100 -11.28 7.18 11.68
N GLN A 101 -11.06 8.47 11.95
CA GLN A 101 -12.11 9.36 12.44
C GLN A 101 -13.05 9.79 11.31
N THR A 102 -12.49 10.23 10.19
CA THR A 102 -13.28 10.74 9.05
C THR A 102 -13.61 9.67 8.01
N GLY A 103 -12.85 8.58 7.97
CA GLY A 103 -12.96 7.56 6.93
C GLY A 103 -12.32 7.96 5.59
N ARG A 104 -11.63 9.10 5.53
CA ARG A 104 -10.95 9.61 4.33
C ARG A 104 -9.62 8.91 4.08
N ILE A 105 -9.25 8.84 2.82
CA ILE A 105 -8.05 8.15 2.37
C ILE A 105 -7.03 9.16 1.86
N TYR A 106 -5.80 8.99 2.32
CA TYR A 106 -4.66 9.82 2.01
C TYR A 106 -3.56 9.00 1.37
N SER A 107 -2.78 9.68 0.53
CA SER A 107 -1.59 9.14 -0.11
C SER A 107 -0.35 9.84 0.45
N PHE A 108 0.67 9.05 0.74
CA PHE A 108 2.00 9.46 1.17
C PHE A 108 2.97 9.04 0.08
N ALA A 109 3.26 9.96 -0.84
CA ALA A 109 4.18 9.71 -1.93
C ALA A 109 5.62 9.64 -1.39
N GLU A 110 6.39 8.71 -1.95
CA GLU A 110 7.80 8.55 -1.58
C GLU A 110 8.59 9.85 -1.88
N GLY A 111 9.31 10.34 -0.88
CA GLY A 111 10.13 11.55 -1.00
C GLY A 111 9.38 12.87 -0.82
N GLU A 112 8.08 12.84 -0.55
CA GLU A 112 7.29 14.04 -0.23
C GLU A 112 7.08 14.18 1.28
N GLU A 113 7.11 15.42 1.78
CA GLU A 113 6.92 15.73 3.20
C GLU A 113 5.43 15.82 3.60
N PHE A 114 4.53 15.85 2.62
CA PHE A 114 3.10 16.08 2.83
C PHE A 114 2.25 14.91 2.35
N CYS A 115 1.17 14.64 3.08
CA CYS A 115 0.12 13.73 2.63
C CYS A 115 -0.88 14.45 1.72
N ILE A 116 -1.41 13.73 0.73
CA ILE A 116 -2.37 14.26 -0.23
C ILE A 116 -3.71 13.53 -0.04
N PRO A 117 -4.84 14.24 0.14
CA PRO A 117 -6.16 13.63 0.11
C PRO A 117 -6.39 12.94 -1.23
N MET A 118 -6.63 11.63 -1.21
CA MET A 118 -6.75 10.82 -2.42
C MET A 118 -8.20 10.45 -2.71
N HIS A 119 -8.92 9.95 -1.71
CA HIS A 119 -10.33 9.57 -1.84
C HIS A 119 -11.15 9.98 -0.61
N GLN A 120 -12.43 10.27 -0.85
CA GLN A 120 -13.35 10.64 0.23
C GLN A 120 -13.66 9.47 1.16
N ASP A 121 -13.69 8.24 0.64
CA ASP A 121 -13.89 7.03 1.43
C ASP A 121 -13.36 5.77 0.72
N VAL A 122 -13.41 4.64 1.43
CA VAL A 122 -13.01 3.31 0.92
C VAL A 122 -13.82 2.84 -0.28
N SER A 123 -15.10 3.23 -0.38
CA SER A 123 -15.91 2.85 -1.55
C SER A 123 -15.37 3.48 -2.83
N SER A 124 -14.84 4.70 -2.74
CA SER A 124 -14.24 5.43 -3.85
C SER A 124 -12.91 4.82 -4.30
N LEU A 125 -12.09 4.37 -3.35
CA LEU A 125 -10.84 3.65 -3.65
C LEU A 125 -11.14 2.33 -4.36
N VAL A 126 -12.02 1.50 -3.78
CA VAL A 126 -12.38 0.20 -4.35
C VAL A 126 -12.98 0.36 -5.75
N HIS A 127 -13.84 1.35 -5.96
CA HIS A 127 -14.37 1.66 -7.29
C HIS A 127 -13.26 1.93 -8.30
N THR A 128 -12.30 2.77 -7.93
CA THR A 128 -11.17 3.14 -8.81
C THR A 128 -10.36 1.91 -9.18
N LEU A 129 -10.04 1.06 -8.21
CA LEU A 129 -9.33 -0.20 -8.46
C LEU A 129 -10.12 -1.12 -9.39
N THR A 130 -11.43 -1.28 -9.16
CA THR A 130 -12.30 -2.11 -10.01
C THR A 130 -12.34 -1.62 -11.46
N VAL A 131 -12.48 -0.31 -11.67
CA VAL A 131 -12.49 0.29 -13.01
C VAL A 131 -11.17 0.06 -13.72
N VAL A 132 -10.04 0.27 -13.03
CA VAL A 132 -8.71 0.07 -13.60
C VAL A 132 -8.47 -1.40 -13.94
N GLU A 133 -8.79 -2.33 -13.05
CA GLU A 133 -8.60 -3.77 -13.32
C GLU A 133 -9.45 -4.24 -14.51
N THR A 134 -10.70 -3.78 -14.59
CA THR A 134 -11.59 -4.09 -15.72
C THR A 134 -11.03 -3.55 -17.04
N GLY A 135 -10.60 -2.29 -17.08
CA GLY A 135 -10.00 -1.70 -18.28
C GLY A 135 -8.68 -2.38 -18.68
N LEU A 136 -7.87 -2.81 -17.71
CA LEU A 136 -6.66 -3.60 -17.99
C LEU A 136 -6.99 -4.98 -18.56
N ALA A 137 -8.07 -5.62 -18.11
CA ALA A 137 -8.53 -6.88 -18.68
C ALA A 137 -9.02 -6.70 -20.13
N GLU A 138 -9.78 -5.64 -20.41
CA GLU A 138 -10.22 -5.30 -21.77
C GLU A 138 -9.04 -5.05 -22.71
N LEU A 139 -8.02 -4.31 -22.26
CA LEU A 139 -6.83 -4.05 -23.07
C LEU A 139 -6.05 -5.33 -23.39
N LYS A 140 -5.97 -6.28 -22.45
CA LYS A 140 -5.31 -7.59 -22.68
C LYS A 140 -6.07 -8.45 -23.70
N ASN A 141 -7.39 -8.32 -23.74
CA ASN A 141 -8.27 -9.09 -24.63
C ASN A 141 -8.54 -8.39 -25.97
N ALA A 142 -8.07 -7.16 -26.16
CA ALA A 142 -8.28 -6.41 -27.38
C ALA A 142 -7.60 -7.10 -28.58
N PRO A 143 -8.25 -7.13 -29.76
CA PRO A 143 -7.61 -7.62 -30.98
C PRO A 143 -6.32 -6.85 -31.25
N PRO A 144 -5.26 -7.49 -31.78
CA PRO A 144 -4.07 -6.79 -32.22
C PRO A 144 -4.48 -5.65 -33.17
N GLN A 145 -4.16 -4.41 -32.80
CA GLN A 145 -4.39 -3.25 -33.66
C GLN A 145 -3.66 -3.51 -34.98
N ARG A 146 -4.43 -3.83 -36.04
CA ARG A 146 -3.90 -3.90 -37.41
C ARG A 146 -3.36 -2.51 -37.73
N ARG A 147 -2.03 -2.36 -37.70
CA ARG A 147 -1.37 -1.16 -38.25
C ARG A 147 -1.96 -0.95 -39.64
N PRO A 148 -2.57 0.20 -39.95
CA PRO A 148 -3.01 0.47 -41.30
C PRO A 148 -1.78 0.37 -42.19
N SER A 149 -1.75 -0.65 -43.05
CA SER A 149 -0.76 -0.77 -44.09
C SER A 149 -0.84 0.54 -44.87
N THR A 150 0.23 1.34 -44.82
CA THR A 150 0.41 2.48 -45.69
C THR A 150 0.35 1.97 -47.13
N ARG A 151 -0.85 1.98 -47.70
CA ARG A 151 -1.06 1.83 -49.14
C ARG A 151 -0.40 3.05 -49.74
N ARG A 152 0.85 2.87 -50.17
CA ARG A 152 1.65 3.83 -50.91
C ARG A 152 0.97 4.01 -52.27
N SER A 153 -0.10 4.80 -52.30
CA SER A 153 -0.72 5.30 -53.51
C SER A 153 0.16 6.44 -54.00
N GLY A 154 0.95 6.15 -55.03
CA GLY A 154 1.73 7.17 -55.71
C GLY A 154 0.78 8.15 -56.41
N ARG A 155 0.97 9.44 -56.13
CA ARG A 155 0.75 10.57 -57.06
C ARG A 155 1.22 11.87 -56.40
N GLY A 156 2.13 12.57 -57.08
CA GLY A 156 2.02 14.03 -57.23
C GLY A 156 2.78 14.93 -56.25
N SER A 157 4.05 15.16 -56.58
CA SER A 157 4.80 16.44 -56.55
C SER A 157 5.20 17.16 -55.25
N PRO A 158 6.37 17.85 -55.28
CA PRO A 158 7.02 18.46 -54.13
C PRO A 158 6.67 19.95 -53.99
N ARG A 159 6.54 20.42 -52.75
CA ARG A 159 6.78 21.82 -52.41
C ARG A 159 7.52 21.93 -51.08
N ASP A 160 8.61 22.68 -51.16
CA ASP A 160 9.46 23.14 -50.09
C ASP A 160 8.68 23.96 -49.04
N HIS A 161 8.97 23.74 -47.76
CA HIS A 161 9.67 24.73 -46.92
C HIS A 161 9.68 24.32 -45.42
N HIS A 162 10.92 24.10 -44.98
CA HIS A 162 11.56 24.52 -43.74
C HIS A 162 11.15 23.99 -42.34
N PRO A 163 12.14 23.72 -41.47
CA PRO A 163 12.00 22.86 -40.29
C PRO A 163 11.92 23.64 -38.97
N ALA A 164 11.84 22.84 -37.90
CA ALA A 164 12.24 23.14 -36.52
C ALA A 164 11.17 23.77 -35.62
N ARG A 165 10.54 22.90 -34.82
CA ARG A 165 10.48 23.01 -33.35
C ARG A 165 9.92 21.72 -32.74
N ARG A 166 10.83 20.76 -32.54
CA ARG A 166 10.74 19.73 -31.51
C ARG A 166 12.00 19.84 -30.67
N ASP A 167 11.86 19.49 -29.39
CA ASP A 167 12.93 19.15 -28.44
C ASP A 167 13.48 20.26 -27.54
N ALA A 168 12.83 20.41 -26.37
CA ALA A 168 13.40 20.66 -25.04
C ALA A 168 12.17 20.74 -24.09
N VAL A 169 11.92 19.87 -23.12
CA VAL A 169 12.78 19.46 -22.01
C VAL A 169 12.28 18.08 -21.52
N CYS A 170 12.95 17.02 -21.95
CA CYS A 170 12.85 15.69 -21.33
C CYS A 170 14.26 15.09 -21.28
N GLN A 171 15.16 15.82 -20.62
CA GLN A 171 16.55 15.42 -20.35
C GLN A 171 16.88 15.72 -18.88
N ARG A 172 16.29 14.97 -17.95
CA ARG A 172 16.81 14.86 -16.58
C ARG A 172 16.64 13.47 -15.94
N GLY A 173 16.24 12.46 -16.71
CA GLY A 173 16.06 11.08 -16.24
C GLY A 173 17.21 10.12 -16.58
N ARG A 174 18.42 10.61 -16.88
CA ARG A 174 19.57 9.76 -17.21
C ARG A 174 20.83 10.17 -16.46
N ARG A 175 20.79 10.13 -15.13
CA ARG A 175 22.01 10.14 -14.30
C ARG A 175 21.80 9.62 -12.88
N MET A 176 21.26 8.42 -12.69
CA MET A 176 21.45 7.71 -11.41
C MET A 176 21.29 6.18 -11.47
N GLU A 177 21.40 5.58 -12.66
CA GLU A 177 21.36 4.11 -12.83
C GLU A 177 22.73 3.43 -12.60
N GLN A 178 23.59 3.99 -11.74
CA GLN A 178 24.94 3.44 -11.49
C GLN A 178 25.34 3.25 -10.02
N VAL A 179 24.43 3.41 -9.05
CA VAL A 179 24.76 3.22 -7.62
C VAL A 179 24.07 1.99 -6.99
N LEU A 180 23.24 1.24 -7.72
CA LEU A 180 22.51 0.07 -7.20
C LEU A 180 23.13 -1.30 -7.52
N ARG A 181 24.46 -1.38 -7.69
CA ARG A 181 25.15 -2.66 -7.94
C ARG A 181 26.31 -3.03 -6.99
N ARG A 182 26.45 -2.34 -5.85
CA ARG A 182 27.37 -2.78 -4.79
C ARG A 182 26.77 -2.45 -3.43
N ASP A 183 26.00 -3.38 -2.87
CA ASP A 183 26.28 -3.94 -1.54
C ASP A 183 25.12 -4.83 -1.05
N ARG A 184 25.34 -6.14 -1.20
CA ARG A 184 24.95 -7.18 -0.25
C ARG A 184 26.26 -7.81 0.23
N PRO A 185 26.32 -8.53 1.37
CA PRO A 185 25.48 -8.51 2.58
C PRO A 185 26.35 -8.54 3.86
N ARG A 186 25.77 -8.40 5.08
CA ARG A 186 26.17 -9.22 6.26
C ARG A 186 25.02 -9.39 7.26
N HIS A 187 24.82 -10.65 7.64
CA HIS A 187 24.04 -11.12 8.79
C HIS A 187 24.37 -10.39 10.09
N VAL A 188 23.34 -9.91 10.79
CA VAL A 188 23.22 -9.73 12.26
C VAL A 188 21.71 -9.69 12.52
N GLY A 189 21.05 -10.37 13.46
CA GLY A 189 21.35 -11.28 14.55
C GLY A 189 20.02 -11.38 15.30
N LEU A 190 19.46 -12.58 15.47
CA LEU A 190 18.21 -12.81 16.19
C LEU A 190 18.33 -12.26 17.64
N MET A 191 17.61 -11.20 17.97
CA MET A 191 17.32 -10.84 19.36
C MET A 191 16.08 -11.61 19.81
N ARG A 192 16.33 -12.71 20.54
CA ARG A 192 15.33 -13.37 21.39
C ARG A 192 15.08 -12.48 22.61
N CYS A 193 13.85 -12.00 22.80
CA CYS A 193 13.43 -11.47 24.10
C CYS A 193 13.42 -12.62 25.13
N GLY A 194 14.49 -12.67 25.92
CA GLY A 194 14.66 -13.62 27.00
C GLY A 194 13.78 -13.30 28.20
N ARG A 195 13.05 -14.30 28.69
CA ARG A 195 12.62 -14.40 30.09
C ARG A 195 13.84 -14.77 30.95
N PRO A 196 14.03 -14.18 32.14
CA PRO A 196 14.83 -14.81 33.18
C PRO A 196 13.92 -15.52 34.20
N LEU A 197 14.11 -16.82 34.32
CA LEU A 197 13.70 -17.65 35.46
C LEU A 197 14.88 -17.71 36.45
N SER A 198 14.57 -17.40 37.71
CA SER A 198 15.15 -17.78 39.00
C SER A 198 16.57 -18.38 39.11
N SER A 199 17.36 -17.82 40.04
CA SER A 199 18.31 -18.47 41.00
C SER A 199 19.14 -17.34 41.66
N HIS A 200 19.59 -17.31 42.92
CA HIS A 200 20.07 -18.29 43.91
C HIS A 200 20.03 -17.63 45.32
N VAL A 201 19.66 -18.32 46.41
CA VAL A 201 20.51 -19.11 47.34
C VAL A 201 21.52 -18.29 48.17
N GLY A 202 21.37 -18.37 49.49
CA GLY A 202 22.36 -18.05 50.53
C GLY A 202 21.67 -17.40 51.75
N GLY A 203 21.75 -17.88 52.99
CA GLY A 203 22.55 -18.93 53.59
C GLY A 203 22.12 -19.11 55.06
N SER A 204 22.43 -20.30 55.56
CA SER A 204 22.23 -20.83 56.93
C SER A 204 22.85 -19.97 58.05
N ARG A 205 22.19 -19.88 59.23
CA ARG A 205 22.69 -20.41 60.54
C ARG A 205 21.91 -19.92 61.78
N ARG A 206 21.58 -20.89 62.65
CA ARG A 206 21.58 -20.92 64.15
C ARG A 206 20.63 -19.94 64.89
N GLY A 207 19.93 -20.30 65.97
CA GLY A 207 19.88 -21.53 66.76
C GLY A 207 18.95 -21.37 67.99
N THR A 208 18.69 -22.52 68.63
CA THR A 208 18.50 -22.75 70.08
C THR A 208 17.50 -21.94 70.93
N GLY A 209 16.59 -22.69 71.58
CA GLY A 209 16.05 -22.46 72.93
C GLY A 209 14.87 -21.49 72.99
N HIS A 210 13.87 -21.63 73.87
CA HIS A 210 13.52 -22.59 74.90
C HIS A 210 12.00 -22.43 75.14
N SER A 211 11.38 -23.50 75.65
CA SER A 211 10.11 -23.61 76.41
C SER A 211 9.13 -22.44 76.46
#